data_AF-A0A1B6LFR4-F1
#
_entry.id   AF-A0A1B6LFR4-F1
#
_cell.length_a   1.000
_cell.length_b   1.000
_cell.length_c   1.000
_cell.angle_alpha   90.00
_cell.angle_beta   90.00
_cell.angle_gamma   90.00
#
_symmetry.space_group_name_H-M   'P 1'
#
loop_
_entity.id
_entity.type
_entity.pdbx_description
1 polymer ?
#
loop_
_entity_poly.entity_id
_entity_poly.type
_entity_poly.pdbx_seq_one_letter_code
_entity_poly.pdbx_strand_id
1 'polypeptide(L)'
;LKVRLKQAGLYTAYTDIEMPTQLLLAEMELTGVCWDREYVDLLWTSVEEKMAELQNKLFILSGRKFNLRSRTDLSKVKSSLKESSETTLCEFNSTLRNWRVLNSLKTRNMSPLLMKQEGDRVRGSWETHTVTGRISMQEPNLQHVPRDITIDDQVFSLRSAFVAGQGNTLVSADFCQLELRLLAHFS
;
A
#
# COMPACT_ATOMS: atom_id res chain seq x y z
N LEU A 1 -9.41 -2.16 37.06
CA LEU A 1 -9.79 -1.67 35.71
C LEU A 1 -11.30 -1.42 35.57
N LYS A 2 -12.16 -2.44 35.74
CA LYS A 2 -13.63 -2.33 35.63
C LYS A 2 -14.27 -1.16 36.37
N VAL A 3 -13.85 -0.89 37.62
CA VAL A 3 -14.36 0.26 38.40
C VAL A 3 -14.06 1.60 37.73
N ARG A 4 -12.83 1.79 37.20
CA ARG A 4 -12.43 3.02 36.50
C ARG A 4 -13.19 3.20 35.19
N LEU A 5 -13.43 2.11 34.44
CA LEU A 5 -14.22 2.16 33.21
C LEU A 5 -15.68 2.54 33.47
N LYS A 6 -16.28 2.02 34.56
CA LYS A 6 -17.62 2.40 34.98
C LYS A 6 -17.70 3.87 35.39
N GLN A 7 -16.73 4.35 36.16
CA GLN A 7 -16.64 5.76 36.56
C GLN A 7 -16.48 6.71 35.35
N ALA A 8 -15.81 6.26 34.29
CA ALA A 8 -15.63 7.03 33.06
C ALA A 8 -16.77 6.89 32.05
N GLY A 9 -17.82 6.08 32.34
CA GLY A 9 -18.91 5.82 31.39
C GLY A 9 -18.51 4.97 30.16
N LEU A 10 -17.31 4.38 30.16
CA LEU A 10 -16.75 3.62 29.03
C LEU A 10 -16.98 2.11 29.13
N TYR A 11 -17.62 1.64 30.20
CA TYR A 11 -17.74 0.21 30.47
C TYR A 11 -18.53 -0.53 29.38
N THR A 12 -19.61 0.07 28.86
CA THR A 12 -20.44 -0.51 27.80
C THR A 12 -19.70 -0.57 26.46
N ALA A 13 -19.06 0.52 26.03
CA ALA A 13 -18.25 0.52 24.81
C ALA A 13 -17.12 -0.52 24.88
N TYR A 14 -16.48 -0.66 26.04
CA TYR A 14 -15.46 -1.68 26.24
C TYR A 14 -16.01 -3.11 26.12
N THR A 15 -17.14 -3.42 26.78
CA THR A 15 -17.68 -4.79 26.77
C THR A 15 -18.37 -5.16 25.47
N ASP A 16 -19.07 -4.22 24.84
CA ASP A 16 -20.01 -4.51 23.76
C ASP A 16 -19.38 -4.25 22.38
N ILE A 17 -18.30 -3.46 22.31
CA ILE A 17 -17.62 -3.11 21.06
C ILE A 17 -16.17 -3.59 21.08
N GLU A 18 -15.35 -3.11 22.02
CA GLU A 18 -13.89 -3.37 22.01
C GLU A 18 -13.56 -4.85 22.19
N MET A 19 -14.10 -5.50 23.23
CA MET A 19 -13.79 -6.90 23.52
C MET A 19 -14.20 -7.88 22.41
N PRO A 20 -15.42 -7.80 21.84
CA PRO A 20 -15.79 -8.61 20.67
C PRO A 20 -14.91 -8.32 19.45
N THR A 21 -14.52 -7.06 19.24
CA THR A 21 -13.63 -6.68 18.13
C THR A 21 -12.26 -7.35 18.26
N GLN A 22 -11.69 -7.41 19.47
CA GLN A 22 -10.40 -8.10 19.67
C GLN A 22 -10.45 -9.58 19.29
N LEU A 23 -11.54 -10.28 19.63
CA LEU A 23 -11.73 -11.68 19.27
C LEU A 23 -11.84 -11.87 17.76
N LEU A 24 -12.63 -11.01 17.10
CA LEU A 24 -12.76 -11.03 15.64
C LEU A 24 -11.41 -10.78 14.95
N LEU A 25 -10.63 -9.79 15.42
CA LEU A 25 -9.32 -9.49 14.85
C LEU A 25 -8.36 -10.69 15.00
N ALA A 26 -8.34 -11.36 16.16
CA ALA A 26 -7.54 -12.56 16.34
C ALA A 26 -7.93 -13.69 15.37
N GLU A 27 -9.22 -13.91 15.13
CA GLU A 27 -9.69 -14.89 14.13
C GLU A 27 -9.23 -14.51 12.72
N MET A 28 -9.26 -13.22 12.37
CA MET A 28 -8.77 -12.72 11.08
C MET A 28 -7.27 -12.93 10.90
N GLU A 29 -6.45 -12.75 11.94
CA GLU A 29 -5.00 -13.00 11.88
C GLU A 29 -4.69 -14.48 11.64
N LEU A 30 -5.37 -15.37 12.37
CA LEU A 30 -5.20 -16.81 12.23
C LEU A 30 -5.62 -17.29 10.84
N THR A 31 -6.72 -16.75 10.33
CA THR A 31 -7.26 -17.09 9.01
C THR A 31 -6.34 -16.59 7.90
N GLY A 32 -5.90 -15.33 7.95
CA GLY A 32 -5.14 -14.68 6.88
C GLY A 32 -5.90 -14.61 5.55
N VAL A 33 -5.20 -14.16 4.51
CA VAL A 33 -5.75 -14.05 3.15
C VAL A 33 -4.98 -14.96 2.19
N CYS A 34 -5.68 -15.63 1.26
CA CYS A 34 -5.04 -16.44 0.24
C CYS A 34 -4.26 -15.56 -0.75
N TRP A 35 -3.14 -16.08 -1.20
CA TRP A 35 -2.11 -15.35 -1.92
C TRP A 35 -1.54 -16.17 -3.08
N ASP A 36 -1.59 -15.60 -4.28
CA ASP A 36 -0.98 -16.17 -5.48
C ASP A 36 0.48 -15.74 -5.61
N ARG A 37 1.38 -16.66 -5.25
CA ARG A 37 2.82 -16.43 -5.31
C ARG A 37 3.35 -16.37 -6.74
N GLU A 38 2.85 -17.23 -7.61
CA GLU A 38 3.32 -17.31 -9.00
C GLU A 38 3.02 -16.00 -9.73
N TYR A 39 1.81 -15.47 -9.52
CA TYR A 39 1.43 -14.16 -10.03
C TYR A 39 2.36 -13.04 -9.52
N VAL A 40 2.74 -13.05 -8.24
CA VAL A 40 3.59 -12.01 -7.65
C VAL A 40 5.01 -12.08 -8.19
N ASP A 41 5.54 -13.29 -8.38
CA ASP A 41 6.87 -13.50 -8.96
C ASP A 41 6.90 -12.98 -10.42
N LEU A 42 5.85 -13.24 -11.20
CA LEU A 42 5.68 -12.67 -12.54
C LEU A 42 5.58 -11.14 -12.52
N LEU A 43 4.75 -10.60 -11.60
CA LEU A 43 4.62 -9.16 -11.41
C LEU A 43 5.96 -8.52 -11.01
N TRP A 44 6.76 -9.21 -10.20
CA TRP A 44 8.07 -8.72 -9.74
C TRP A 44 9.01 -8.53 -10.91
N THR A 45 9.14 -9.54 -11.76
CA THR A 45 9.96 -9.46 -12.99
C THR A 45 9.48 -8.34 -13.90
N SER A 46 8.17 -8.25 -14.12
CA SER A 46 7.57 -7.20 -14.95
C SER A 46 7.86 -5.78 -14.42
N VAL A 47 7.79 -5.59 -13.10
CA VAL A 47 8.12 -4.32 -12.44
C VAL A 47 9.61 -4.01 -12.59
N GLU A 48 10.50 -5.00 -12.45
CA GLU A 48 11.95 -4.81 -12.64
C GLU A 48 12.31 -4.36 -14.05
N GLU A 49 11.73 -5.01 -15.05
CA GLU A 49 11.93 -4.68 -16.46
C GLU A 49 11.47 -3.24 -16.75
N LYS A 50 10.26 -2.88 -16.34
CA LYS A 50 9.72 -1.54 -16.56
C LYS A 50 10.50 -0.46 -15.80
N MET A 51 10.95 -0.77 -14.58
CA MET A 51 11.81 0.14 -13.82
C MET A 51 13.15 0.38 -14.53
N ALA A 52 13.75 -0.65 -15.12
CA ALA A 52 15.00 -0.52 -15.87
C ALA A 52 14.83 0.32 -17.13
N GLU A 53 13.73 0.13 -17.86
CA GLU A 53 13.36 0.95 -19.02
C GLU A 53 13.22 2.43 -18.65
N LEU A 54 12.42 2.75 -17.62
CA LEU A 54 12.21 4.12 -17.16
C LEU A 54 13.52 4.76 -16.66
N GLN A 55 14.37 3.98 -16.00
CA GLN A 55 15.69 4.43 -15.55
C GLN A 55 16.59 4.80 -16.73
N ASN A 56 16.62 3.97 -17.78
CA ASN A 56 17.39 4.27 -18.99
C ASN A 56 16.86 5.53 -19.68
N LYS A 57 15.53 5.67 -19.78
CA LYS A 57 14.89 6.88 -20.32
C LYS A 57 15.29 8.13 -19.53
N LEU A 58 15.31 8.05 -18.20
CA LEU A 58 15.74 9.16 -17.33
C LEU A 58 17.21 9.54 -17.56
N PHE A 59 18.11 8.56 -17.75
CA PHE A 59 19.51 8.83 -18.05
C PHE A 59 19.73 9.48 -19.41
N ILE A 60 18.96 9.08 -20.42
CA ILE A 60 18.97 9.71 -21.75
C ILE A 60 18.50 11.15 -21.63
N LEU A 61 17.35 11.39 -20.97
CA LEU A 61 16.80 12.73 -20.76
C LEU A 61 17.75 13.64 -19.98
N SER A 62 18.48 13.10 -19.00
CA SER A 62 19.43 13.89 -18.20
C SER A 62 20.83 14.01 -18.79
N GLY A 63 21.16 13.28 -19.85
CA GLY A 63 22.50 13.25 -20.46
C GLY A 63 23.63 12.72 -19.57
N ARG A 64 23.30 12.10 -18.43
CA ARG A 64 24.25 11.56 -17.46
C ARG A 64 23.63 10.45 -16.62
N LYS A 65 24.46 9.56 -16.07
CA LYS A 65 24.03 8.58 -15.06
C LYS A 65 24.03 9.24 -13.67
N PHE A 66 23.04 8.89 -12.85
CA PHE A 66 22.90 9.41 -11.49
C PHE A 66 22.11 8.44 -10.61
N ASN A 67 22.10 8.64 -9.30
CA ASN A 67 21.31 7.80 -8.40
C ASN A 67 19.87 8.31 -8.26
N LEU A 68 18.90 7.54 -8.77
CA LEU A 68 17.46 7.85 -8.72
C LEU A 68 16.87 7.92 -7.30
N ARG A 69 17.55 7.33 -6.31
CA ARG A 69 17.18 7.39 -4.89
C ARG A 69 17.77 8.61 -4.19
N SER A 70 18.79 9.23 -4.77
CA SER A 70 19.49 10.38 -4.17
C SER A 70 18.75 11.69 -4.47
N ARG A 71 18.31 12.38 -3.41
CA ARG A 71 17.65 13.69 -3.55
C ARG A 71 18.60 14.76 -4.08
N THR A 72 19.88 14.70 -3.71
CA THR A 72 20.90 15.68 -4.11
C THR A 72 21.20 15.57 -5.60
N ASP A 73 21.35 14.35 -6.11
CA ASP A 73 21.59 14.10 -7.54
C ASP A 73 20.41 14.56 -8.39
N LEU A 74 19.19 14.21 -7.96
CA LEU A 74 17.97 14.63 -8.65
C LEU A 74 17.80 16.15 -8.68
N SER A 75 18.17 16.85 -7.60
CA SER A 75 18.14 18.32 -7.57
C SER A 75 19.08 18.91 -8.62
N LYS A 76 20.33 18.41 -8.68
CA LYS A 76 21.32 18.83 -9.67
C LYS A 76 20.89 18.52 -11.10
N VAL A 77 20.17 17.41 -11.34
CA VAL A 77 19.68 17.08 -12.69
C VAL A 77 18.55 18.03 -13.08
N LYS A 78 17.60 18.27 -12.17
CA LYS A 78 16.47 19.15 -12.43
C LYS A 78 16.88 20.59 -12.68
N SER A 79 17.90 21.10 -11.98
CA SER A 79 18.42 22.45 -12.23
C SER A 79 18.99 22.57 -13.65
N SER A 80 19.84 21.62 -14.07
CA SER A 80 20.42 21.62 -15.42
C SER A 80 19.37 21.49 -16.53
N LEU A 81 18.31 20.69 -16.31
CA LEU A 81 17.22 20.54 -17.28
C LEU A 81 16.35 21.79 -17.37
N LYS A 82 16.11 22.48 -16.24
CA LYS A 82 15.33 23.72 -16.22
C LYS A 82 15.97 24.84 -17.04
N GLU A 83 17.29 24.86 -17.12
CA GLU A 83 18.05 25.81 -17.96
C GLU A 83 17.98 25.44 -19.45
N SER A 84 17.72 24.17 -19.77
CA SER A 84 17.77 23.65 -21.15
C SER A 84 16.41 23.70 -21.86
N SER A 85 15.35 23.14 -21.25
CA SER A 85 14.00 23.14 -21.83
C SER A 85 12.94 22.75 -20.78
N GLU A 86 11.81 23.46 -20.77
CA GLU A 86 10.69 23.17 -19.85
C GLU A 86 9.96 21.87 -20.23
N THR A 87 9.89 21.54 -21.52
CA THR A 87 9.25 20.32 -22.03
C THR A 87 10.00 19.06 -21.58
N THR A 88 11.32 19.06 -21.67
CA THR A 88 12.15 17.92 -21.23
C THR A 88 12.07 17.74 -19.71
N LEU A 89 11.96 18.83 -18.95
CA LEU A 89 11.74 18.77 -17.50
C LEU A 89 10.38 18.15 -17.15
N CYS A 90 9.33 18.44 -17.91
CA CYS A 90 8.01 17.84 -17.72
C CYS A 90 8.04 16.32 -17.96
N GLU A 91 8.65 15.89 -19.07
CA GLU A 91 8.82 14.46 -19.38
C GLU A 91 9.70 13.74 -18.36
N PHE A 92 10.78 14.39 -17.89
CA PHE A 92 11.62 13.84 -16.83
C PHE A 92 10.84 13.64 -15.53
N ASN A 93 10.02 14.62 -15.12
CA ASN A 93 9.26 14.53 -13.88
C ASN A 93 8.17 13.44 -13.91
N SER A 94 7.47 13.28 -15.04
CA SER A 94 6.46 12.22 -15.21
C SER A 94 7.12 10.84 -15.21
N THR A 95 8.22 10.66 -15.96
CA THR A 95 8.99 9.41 -15.99
C THR A 95 9.55 9.07 -14.59
N LEU A 96 10.08 10.06 -13.86
CA LEU A 96 10.58 9.88 -12.49
C LEU A 96 9.45 9.51 -11.52
N ARG A 97 8.25 10.07 -11.68
CA ARG A 97 7.08 9.71 -10.88
C ARG A 97 6.73 8.24 -11.09
N ASN A 98 6.65 7.79 -12.34
CA ASN A 98 6.36 6.40 -12.68
C ASN A 98 7.39 5.44 -12.07
N TRP A 99 8.68 5.76 -12.20
CA TRP A 99 9.75 4.97 -11.59
C TRP A 99 9.63 4.90 -10.06
N ARG A 100 9.30 6.01 -9.39
CA ARG A 100 9.12 6.05 -7.91
C ARG A 100 7.92 5.24 -7.44
N VAL A 101 6.82 5.29 -8.20
CA VAL A 101 5.62 4.50 -7.90
C VAL A 101 5.95 3.01 -7.97
N LEU A 102 6.64 2.56 -9.03
CA LEU A 102 7.08 1.17 -9.18
C LEU A 102 8.13 0.77 -8.12
N ASN A 103 9.11 1.63 -7.83
CA ASN A 103 10.08 1.36 -6.78
C ASN A 103 9.40 1.22 -5.40
N SER A 104 8.39 2.05 -5.11
CA SER A 104 7.57 1.92 -3.89
C SER A 104 6.71 0.66 -3.90
N LEU A 105 6.12 0.28 -5.04
CA LEU A 105 5.39 -0.97 -5.19
C LEU A 105 6.28 -2.17 -4.80
N LYS A 106 7.48 -2.22 -5.38
CA LYS A 106 8.46 -3.27 -5.13
C LYS A 106 8.95 -3.31 -3.67
N THR A 107 9.47 -2.20 -3.15
CA THR A 107 10.15 -2.20 -1.85
C THR A 107 9.21 -2.14 -0.65
N ARG A 108 8.12 -1.38 -0.74
CA ARG A 108 7.22 -1.15 0.40
C ARG A 108 6.03 -2.11 0.45
N ASN A 109 5.69 -2.75 -0.67
CA ASN A 109 4.49 -3.60 -0.74
C ASN A 109 4.85 -5.05 -1.08
N MET A 110 5.49 -5.30 -2.23
CA MET A 110 5.79 -6.68 -2.66
C MET A 110 6.80 -7.37 -1.75
N SER A 111 7.91 -6.69 -1.40
CA SER A 111 8.97 -7.27 -0.56
C SER A 111 8.46 -7.73 0.82
N PRO A 112 7.71 -6.92 1.61
CA PRO A 112 7.17 -7.40 2.89
C PRO A 112 6.22 -8.58 2.75
N LEU A 113 5.39 -8.61 1.69
CA LEU A 113 4.43 -9.70 1.46
C LEU A 113 5.14 -11.03 1.18
N LEU A 114 6.19 -11.00 0.34
CA LEU A 114 7.00 -12.17 0.04
C LEU A 114 7.78 -12.70 1.26
N MET A 115 8.18 -11.81 2.18
CA MET A 115 8.91 -12.19 3.40
C MET A 115 8.02 -12.81 4.49
N LYS A 116 6.74 -12.43 4.55
CA LYS A 116 5.79 -12.83 5.60
C LYS A 116 4.78 -13.89 5.14
N GLN A 117 4.99 -14.46 3.96
CA GLN A 117 4.12 -15.51 3.43
C GLN A 117 4.35 -16.83 4.17
N GLU A 118 3.26 -17.45 4.64
CA GLU A 118 3.25 -18.79 5.22
C GLU A 118 2.36 -19.68 4.36
N GLY A 119 2.98 -20.57 3.57
CA GLY A 119 2.24 -21.43 2.64
C GLY A 119 1.55 -20.61 1.54
N ASP A 120 0.24 -20.77 1.40
CA ASP A 120 -0.62 -20.06 0.44
C ASP A 120 -1.27 -18.80 1.02
N ARG A 121 -0.88 -18.39 2.24
CA ARG A 121 -1.53 -17.32 2.98
C ARG A 121 -0.58 -16.25 3.46
N VAL A 122 -1.11 -15.04 3.53
CA VAL A 122 -0.45 -13.87 4.14
C VAL A 122 -1.22 -13.50 5.40
N ARG A 123 -0.47 -13.29 6.50
CA ARG A 123 -0.99 -12.91 7.81
C ARG A 123 -0.29 -11.65 8.27
N GLY A 124 -1.07 -10.59 8.49
CA GLY A 124 -0.63 -9.39 9.21
C GLY A 124 -1.22 -9.38 10.62
N SER A 125 -0.64 -8.59 11.52
CA SER A 125 -1.13 -8.43 12.88
C SER A 125 -1.93 -7.13 13.02
N TRP A 126 -3.08 -7.18 13.67
CA TRP A 126 -3.90 -6.02 13.96
C TRP A 126 -3.41 -5.28 15.21
N GLU A 127 -3.67 -3.98 15.21
CA GLU A 127 -3.25 -3.03 16.22
C GLU A 127 -4.42 -2.08 16.49
N THR A 128 -4.83 -1.96 17.74
CA THR A 128 -6.01 -1.16 18.12
C THR A 128 -5.66 0.03 19.01
N HIS A 129 -4.37 0.28 19.30
CA HIS A 129 -3.93 1.36 20.17
C HIS A 129 -3.91 2.76 19.51
N THR A 130 -4.74 3.01 18.48
CA THR A 130 -4.79 4.34 17.87
C THR A 130 -5.68 5.30 18.66
N VAL A 131 -5.25 6.57 18.78
CA VAL A 131 -5.98 7.60 19.53
C VAL A 131 -7.40 7.83 18.99
N THR A 132 -7.60 7.64 17.69
CA THR A 132 -8.91 7.83 17.03
C THR A 132 -9.85 6.62 17.17
N GLY A 133 -9.40 5.51 17.76
CA GLY A 133 -10.15 4.24 17.77
C GLY A 133 -10.18 3.51 16.41
N ARG A 134 -9.29 3.89 15.47
CA ARG A 134 -9.11 3.16 14.21
C ARG A 134 -8.28 1.90 14.46
N ILE A 135 -8.55 0.87 13.67
CA ILE A 135 -7.73 -0.36 13.67
C ILE A 135 -6.63 -0.17 12.61
N SER A 136 -5.40 -0.51 12.96
CA SER A 136 -4.26 -0.54 12.05
C SER A 136 -3.70 -1.96 11.93
N MET A 137 -2.91 -2.22 10.90
CA MET A 137 -2.24 -3.51 10.69
C MET A 137 -0.73 -3.33 10.58
N GLN A 138 0.03 -4.30 11.10
CA GLN A 138 1.49 -4.38 11.03
C GLN A 138 1.93 -5.66 10.32
N GLU A 139 2.97 -5.52 9.51
CA GLU A 139 3.80 -6.60 8.92
C GLU A 139 3.10 -7.90 8.46
N PRO A 140 2.59 -7.96 7.21
CA PRO A 140 2.47 -6.89 6.24
C PRO A 140 1.18 -6.09 6.45
N ASN A 141 1.23 -4.77 6.22
CA ASN A 141 0.04 -3.93 6.30
C ASN A 141 -0.80 -4.06 5.03
N LEU A 142 -1.87 -4.85 5.12
CA LEU A 142 -2.80 -5.09 4.01
C LEU A 142 -3.80 -3.93 3.78
N GLN A 143 -3.87 -2.96 4.70
CA GLN A 143 -4.74 -1.79 4.54
C GLN A 143 -4.20 -0.82 3.46
N HIS A 144 -2.90 -0.85 3.21
CA HIS A 144 -2.22 0.08 2.31
C HIS A 144 -1.77 -0.56 0.98
N VAL A 145 -2.37 -1.67 0.56
CA VAL A 145 -2.08 -2.27 -0.74
C VAL A 145 -2.44 -1.26 -1.85
N PRO A 146 -1.47 -0.87 -2.70
CA PRO A 146 -1.69 0.14 -3.72
C PRO A 146 -2.80 -0.28 -4.69
N ARG A 147 -3.48 0.72 -5.25
CA ARG A 147 -4.36 0.50 -6.39
C ARG A 147 -3.55 0.16 -7.64
N ASP A 148 -4.23 -0.29 -8.67
CA ASP A 148 -3.62 -0.61 -9.96
C ASP A 148 -2.86 0.60 -10.51
N ILE A 149 -1.65 0.33 -10.97
CA ILE A 149 -0.75 1.34 -11.53
C ILE A 149 -0.71 1.09 -13.04
N THR A 150 -1.10 2.10 -13.83
CA THR A 150 -1.02 2.03 -15.29
C THR A 150 0.12 2.92 -15.79
N ILE A 151 1.06 2.34 -16.54
CA ILE A 151 2.18 3.04 -17.17
C ILE A 151 2.31 2.50 -18.60
N ASP A 152 2.21 3.37 -19.60
CA ASP A 152 2.33 3.01 -21.02
C ASP A 152 1.43 1.81 -21.41
N ASP A 153 0.15 1.88 -21.04
CA ASP A 153 -0.88 0.84 -21.24
C ASP A 153 -0.65 -0.50 -20.52
N GLN A 154 0.45 -0.63 -19.77
CA GLN A 154 0.73 -1.78 -18.92
C GLN A 154 0.16 -1.57 -17.52
N VAL A 155 -0.56 -2.56 -17.00
CA VAL A 155 -1.20 -2.52 -15.68
C VAL A 155 -0.41 -3.37 -14.69
N PHE A 156 -0.02 -2.77 -13.57
CA PHE A 156 0.63 -3.42 -12.45
C PHE A 156 -0.34 -3.47 -11.25
N SER A 157 -0.98 -4.62 -11.06
CA SER A 157 -1.97 -4.82 -9.99
C SER A 157 -1.44 -5.78 -8.93
N LEU A 158 -1.01 -5.26 -7.79
CA LEU A 158 -0.68 -6.12 -6.64
C LEU A 158 -1.94 -6.70 -5.97
N ARG A 159 -3.09 -6.04 -6.12
CA ARG A 159 -4.36 -6.52 -5.55
C ARG A 159 -4.81 -7.84 -6.15
N SER A 160 -4.47 -8.08 -7.41
CA SER A 160 -4.77 -9.34 -8.11
C SER A 160 -4.02 -10.55 -7.54
N ALA A 161 -2.99 -10.33 -6.71
CA ALA A 161 -2.32 -11.41 -5.98
C ALA A 161 -3.17 -11.99 -4.84
N PHE A 162 -4.17 -11.24 -4.34
CA PHE A 162 -5.04 -11.69 -3.28
C PHE A 162 -6.23 -12.43 -3.88
N VAL A 163 -6.29 -13.73 -3.66
CA VAL A 163 -7.29 -14.62 -4.28
C VAL A 163 -8.23 -15.19 -3.22
N ALA A 164 -9.38 -15.70 -3.64
CA ALA A 164 -10.25 -16.47 -2.76
C ALA A 164 -9.67 -17.88 -2.54
N GLY A 165 -9.94 -18.48 -1.39
CA GLY A 165 -9.68 -19.91 -1.20
C GLY A 165 -10.51 -20.77 -2.16
N GLN A 166 -10.07 -22.00 -2.41
CA GLN A 166 -10.74 -22.91 -3.34
C GLN A 166 -12.24 -23.05 -3.03
N GLY A 167 -13.09 -22.85 -4.04
CA GLY A 167 -14.55 -22.94 -3.92
C GLY A 167 -15.23 -21.69 -3.31
N ASN A 168 -14.45 -20.66 -2.96
CA ASN A 168 -14.97 -19.42 -2.37
C ASN A 168 -14.84 -18.23 -3.34
N THR A 169 -15.50 -17.13 -3.00
CA THR A 169 -15.30 -15.83 -3.64
C THR A 169 -15.03 -14.76 -2.60
N LEU A 170 -14.27 -13.73 -2.96
CA LEU A 170 -14.07 -12.56 -2.11
C LEU A 170 -15.28 -11.62 -2.25
N VAL A 171 -15.81 -11.18 -1.11
CA VAL A 171 -16.88 -10.18 -1.04
C VAL A 171 -16.34 -8.95 -0.33
N SER A 172 -16.52 -7.79 -0.95
CA SER A 172 -16.15 -6.50 -0.37
C SER A 172 -17.42 -5.69 -0.11
N ALA A 173 -17.51 -5.10 1.08
CA ALA A 173 -18.57 -4.19 1.47
C ALA A 173 -17.93 -2.89 1.96
N ASP A 174 -18.37 -1.77 1.40
CA ASP A 174 -17.85 -0.44 1.73
C ASP A 174 -19.01 0.52 2.03
N PHE A 175 -18.76 1.45 2.97
CA PHE A 175 -19.74 2.46 3.33
C PHE A 175 -19.65 3.66 2.38
N CYS A 176 -20.76 3.97 1.71
CA CYS A 176 -20.83 5.13 0.82
C CYS A 176 -20.76 6.45 1.61
N GLN A 177 -19.58 7.09 1.60
CA GLN A 177 -19.35 8.42 2.18
C GLN A 177 -19.66 8.50 3.69
N LEU A 178 -19.23 7.48 4.45
CA LEU A 178 -19.52 7.39 5.89
C LEU A 178 -19.19 8.68 6.65
N GLU A 179 -18.00 9.24 6.43
CA GLU A 179 -17.54 10.44 7.16
C GLU A 179 -18.42 11.66 6.88
N LEU A 180 -18.89 11.84 5.64
CA LEU A 180 -19.80 12.94 5.28
C LEU A 180 -21.18 12.76 5.90
N ARG A 181 -21.69 11.51 5.92
CA ARG A 181 -22.98 11.20 6.54
C ARG A 181 -22.95 11.41 8.06
N LEU A 182 -21.83 11.06 8.71
CA LEU A 182 -21.62 11.34 10.13
C LEU A 182 -21.58 12.85 10.39
N LEU A 183 -20.85 13.61 9.56
CA LEU A 183 -20.80 15.07 9.68
C LEU A 183 -22.20 15.69 9.57
N ALA A 184 -22.99 15.28 8.59
CA ALA A 184 -24.37 15.75 8.42
C ALA A 184 -25.32 15.32 9.56
N HIS A 185 -25.02 14.23 10.26
CA HIS A 185 -25.80 13.80 11.43
C HIS A 185 -25.49 14.63 12.68
N PHE A 186 -24.23 15.10 12.82
CA PHE A 186 -23.78 15.88 13.97
C PHE A 186 -23.85 17.40 13.77
N SER A 187 -24.07 17.89 12.53
CA SER A 187 -24.28 19.30 12.20
C SER A 187 -25.66 19.79 12.60
#